data_AF-A0A6B0HFA0-F1
#
_entry.id   AF-A0A6B0HFA0-F1
#
_cell.length_a   1.000
_cell.length_b   1.000
_cell.length_c   1.000
_cell.angle_alpha   90.00
_cell.angle_beta   90.00
_cell.angle_gamma   90.00
#
_symmetry.space_group_name_H-M   'P 1'
#
loop_
_entity.id
_entity.type
_entity.pdbx_description
1 polymer ?
#
loop_
_entity_poly.entity_id
_entity_poly.type
_entity_poly.pdbx_seq_one_letter_code
_entity_poly.pdbx_strand_id
1 'polypeptide(L)' 'MLVGPSLARSIWKSLNVPAERAVGCTLEDFEGNEYLNLFSGTSVVNAGHGTEAVVIEPMMDEAGIVVPSAEWLEALDAVA' A
#
# COMPACT_ATOMS: atom_id res chain seq x y z
N MET A 1 -29.68 -16.99 -19.53
CA MET A 1 -28.40 -17.69 -19.79
C MET A 1 -27.28 -16.69 -19.55
N LEU A 2 -26.37 -17.04 -18.63
CA LEU A 2 -25.45 -16.17 -17.91
C LEU A 2 -24.34 -15.58 -18.79
N VAL A 3 -23.98 -14.32 -18.57
CA VAL A 3 -22.79 -13.67 -19.14
C VAL A 3 -21.58 -14.05 -18.25
N GLY A 4 -20.58 -14.73 -18.81
CA GLY A 4 -19.45 -15.31 -18.07
C GLY A 4 -18.38 -14.29 -17.62
N PRO A 5 -17.64 -14.57 -16.53
CA PRO A 5 -16.72 -13.62 -15.91
C PRO A 5 -15.35 -13.63 -16.61
N SER A 6 -15.15 -12.80 -17.64
CA SER A 6 -13.87 -12.73 -18.37
C SER A 6 -13.04 -11.47 -18.10
N LEU A 7 -13.33 -10.69 -17.05
CA LEU A 7 -12.67 -9.38 -16.84
C LEU A 7 -12.15 -9.09 -15.41
N ALA A 8 -11.77 -10.12 -14.65
CA ALA A 8 -11.15 -9.93 -13.33
C ALA A 8 -9.88 -10.77 -13.20
N ARG A 9 -8.80 -10.37 -13.88
CA ARG A 9 -7.47 -10.97 -13.69
C ARG A 9 -6.60 -9.96 -12.96
N SER A 10 -6.34 -10.22 -11.68
CA SER A 10 -5.48 -9.39 -10.84
C SER A 10 -4.06 -9.28 -11.44
N ILE A 11 -3.48 -8.08 -11.41
CA ILE A 11 -2.15 -7.73 -11.97
C ILE A 11 -1.06 -8.67 -11.41
N TRP A 12 -1.25 -9.14 -10.17
CA TRP A 12 -0.39 -10.11 -9.49
C TRP A 12 -0.23 -11.45 -10.22
N LYS A 13 -1.21 -11.87 -11.05
CA LYS A 13 -1.06 -13.10 -11.86
C LYS A 13 -0.11 -12.94 -13.04
N SER A 14 0.22 -11.70 -13.42
CA SER A 14 1.18 -11.38 -14.47
C SER A 14 2.60 -11.20 -13.94
N LEU A 15 2.75 -10.91 -12.64
CA LEU A 15 4.02 -10.97 -11.92
C LEU A 15 4.31 -12.46 -11.59
N ASN A 16 5.11 -13.13 -12.43
CA ASN A 16 5.41 -14.57 -12.29
C ASN A 16 6.39 -14.89 -11.14
N VAL A 17 6.40 -14.06 -10.09
CA VAL A 17 7.26 -14.20 -8.92
C VAL A 17 6.36 -14.10 -7.69
N PRO A 18 5.88 -15.22 -7.14
CA PRO A 18 5.13 -15.19 -5.89
C PRO A 18 6.08 -14.75 -4.77
N ALA A 19 5.78 -13.62 -4.13
CA ALA A 19 6.58 -13.09 -3.04
C ALA A 19 6.33 -13.87 -1.74
N GLU A 20 7.41 -14.32 -1.09
CA GLU A 20 7.38 -14.91 0.26
C GLU A 20 7.37 -13.81 1.32
N ARG A 21 8.17 -12.75 1.10
CA ARG A 21 8.33 -11.64 2.06
C ARG A 21 8.49 -10.31 1.35
N ALA A 22 8.05 -9.24 2.01
CA ALA A 22 8.19 -7.88 1.53
C ALA A 22 8.53 -6.93 2.69
N VAL A 23 9.59 -6.15 2.57
CA VAL A 23 9.99 -5.13 3.56
C VAL A 23 10.53 -3.90 2.85
N GLY A 24 10.06 -2.72 3.25
CA GLY A 24 10.38 -1.46 2.58
C GLY A 24 10.04 -1.53 1.09
N CYS A 25 11.04 -1.26 0.25
CA CYS A 25 10.94 -1.32 -1.20
C CYS A 25 11.44 -2.65 -1.80
N THR A 26 11.65 -3.70 -1.01
CA THR A 26 12.19 -4.98 -1.50
C THR A 26 11.16 -6.11 -1.37
N LEU A 27 11.13 -6.99 -2.36
CA LEU A 27 10.39 -8.26 -2.36
C LEU A 27 11.38 -9.41 -2.40
N GLU A 28 11.08 -10.48 -1.67
CA GLU A 28 11.83 -11.74 -1.65
C GLU A 28 10.90 -12.87 -2.12
N ASP A 29 11.37 -13.70 -3.04
CA ASP A 29 10.66 -14.91 -3.47
C ASP A 29 11.07 -16.15 -2.66
N PHE A 30 10.40 -17.28 -2.91
CA PHE A 30 10.66 -18.54 -2.21
C PHE A 30 12.01 -19.20 -2.54
N GLU A 31 12.75 -18.66 -3.51
CA GLU A 31 14.09 -19.12 -3.89
C GLU A 31 15.18 -18.21 -3.29
N GLY A 32 14.80 -17.16 -2.55
CA GLY A 32 15.69 -16.19 -1.93
C GLY A 32 16.17 -15.07 -2.87
N ASN A 33 15.56 -14.90 -4.05
CA ASN A 33 15.89 -13.79 -4.93
C ASN A 33 15.23 -12.50 -4.45
N GLU A 34 15.98 -11.39 -4.45
CA GLU A 34 15.50 -10.07 -4.06
C GLU A 34 15.19 -9.18 -5.27
N TYR A 35 14.08 -8.45 -5.19
CA TYR A 35 13.58 -7.56 -6.24
C TYR A 35 13.22 -6.18 -5.67
N LEU A 36 13.55 -5.12 -6.41
CA LEU A 36 13.09 -3.77 -6.10
C LEU A 36 11.62 -3.60 -6.52
N ASN A 37 10.77 -3.25 -5.55
CA ASN A 37 9.35 -2.96 -5.73
C ASN A 37 9.14 -1.55 -6.29
N LEU A 38 9.04 -1.43 -7.61
CA LEU A 38 8.71 -0.18 -8.31
C LEU A 38 7.21 0.01 -8.55
N PHE A 39 6.37 -0.91 -8.06
CA PHE A 39 4.93 -0.91 -8.30
C PHE A 39 4.10 -0.45 -7.09
N SER A 40 4.66 -0.57 -5.87
CA SER A 40 4.03 -0.05 -4.64
C SER A 40 2.58 -0.54 -4.44
N GLY A 41 2.24 -1.76 -4.89
CA GLY A 41 0.89 -2.33 -4.76
C GLY A 41 -0.20 -1.54 -5.50
N THR A 42 0.08 -0.96 -6.67
CA THR A 42 -0.78 0.05 -7.33
C THR A 42 -0.78 1.38 -6.57
N SER A 43 0.42 1.82 -6.16
CA SER A 43 0.64 3.09 -5.45
C SER A 43 -0.02 3.23 -4.06
N VAL A 44 -0.31 2.11 -3.38
CA VAL A 44 -0.90 2.11 -2.03
C VAL A 44 0.11 1.82 -0.91
N VAL A 45 1.31 1.33 -1.24
CA VAL A 45 2.37 0.97 -0.26
C VAL A 45 3.56 1.93 -0.37
N ASN A 46 3.29 3.24 -0.47
CA ASN A 46 4.32 4.23 -0.82
C ASN A 46 5.37 4.43 0.28
N ALA A 47 5.02 4.17 1.53
CA ALA A 47 5.97 4.17 2.65
C ALA A 47 6.84 2.90 2.68
N GLY A 48 6.50 1.89 1.87
CA GLY A 48 7.14 0.58 1.87
C GLY A 48 6.43 -0.43 2.77
N HIS A 49 6.70 -1.72 2.53
CA HIS A 49 6.09 -2.81 3.27
C HIS A 49 6.61 -2.87 4.72
N GLY A 50 5.72 -3.13 5.67
CA GLY A 50 6.10 -3.24 7.09
C GLY A 50 6.54 -1.92 7.70
N THR A 51 5.99 -0.80 7.24
CA THR A 51 6.22 0.51 7.85
C THR A 51 5.69 0.49 9.29
N GLU A 52 6.56 0.75 10.27
CA GLU A 52 6.21 0.71 11.70
C GLU A 52 5.55 2.00 12.21
N ALA A 53 5.79 3.12 11.51
CA ALA A 53 5.23 4.42 11.87
C ALA A 53 5.21 5.35 10.65
N VAL A 54 4.19 6.21 10.58
CA VAL A 54 4.05 7.25 9.56
C VAL A 54 3.95 8.61 10.26
N VAL A 55 4.71 9.60 9.79
CA VAL A 55 4.61 10.98 10.27
C VAL A 55 3.69 11.75 9.34
N ILE A 56 2.69 12.41 9.92
CA ILE A 56 1.70 13.20 9.17
C ILE A 56 1.82 14.64 9.63
N GLU A 57 2.09 15.54 8.69
CA GLU A 57 2.05 16.98 8.91
C GLU A 57 0.79 17.56 8.23
N PRO A 58 -0.14 18.18 8.98
CA PRO A 58 -1.26 18.87 8.37
C PRO A 58 -0.75 20.11 7.63
N MET A 59 -1.07 20.21 6.34
CA MET A 59 -0.80 21.41 5.55
C MET A 59 -1.68 22.55 6.06
N MET A 60 -1.05 23.67 6.44
CA MET A 60 -1.77 24.91 6.75
C MET A 60 -2.28 25.55 5.46
N ASP A 61 -3.60 25.63 5.30
CA ASP A 61 -4.26 26.34 4.19
C ASP A 61 -4.80 27.71 4.67
N GLU A 62 -5.45 28.49 3.80
CA GLU A 62 -5.97 29.84 4.09
C GLU A 62 -6.90 29.92 5.32
N ALA A 63 -7.47 28.79 5.77
CA ALA A 63 -8.34 28.69 6.94
C ALA A 63 -7.59 28.54 8.30
N GLY A 64 -6.26 28.43 8.31
CA GLY A 64 -5.45 28.23 9.51
C GLY A 64 -5.35 26.76 9.97
N ILE A 65 -4.92 26.53 11.23
CA ILE A 65 -4.80 25.17 11.79
C ILE A 65 -6.20 24.60 12.05
N VAL A 66 -6.66 23.73 11.16
CA VAL A 66 -7.84 22.90 11.39
C VAL A 66 -7.40 21.67 12.19
N VAL A 67 -7.77 21.63 13.47
CA VAL A 67 -7.53 20.45 14.31
C VAL A 67 -8.45 19.32 13.82
N PRO A 68 -7.90 18.15 13.41
CA PRO A 68 -8.72 17.02 12.99
C PRO A 68 -9.62 16.53 14.11
N SER A 69 -10.77 15.94 13.75
CA SER A 69 -11.63 15.31 14.76
C SER A 69 -10.98 14.04 15.34
N ALA A 70 -11.41 13.62 16.52
CA ALA A 70 -10.90 12.40 17.14
C ALA A 70 -11.13 11.17 16.25
N GLU A 71 -12.27 11.12 15.58
CA GLU A 71 -12.64 10.04 14.64
C GLU A 71 -11.70 9.99 13.43
N TRP A 72 -11.16 11.13 12.98
CA TRP A 72 -10.16 11.16 11.92
C TRP A 72 -8.82 10.57 12.36
N LEU A 73 -8.41 10.83 13.60
CA LEU A 73 -7.20 10.22 14.18
C LEU A 73 -7.37 8.71 14.38
N GLU A 74 -8.54 8.27 14.86
CA GLU A 74 -8.85 6.84 14.97
C GLU A 74 -8.86 6.13 13.61
N ALA A 75 -9.34 6.80 12.56
CA ALA A 75 -9.30 6.28 11.20
C ALA A 75 -7.88 6.18 10.63
N LEU A 76 -6.94 7.01 11.09
CA LEU A 76 -5.53 6.90 10.71
C LEU A 76 -4.88 5.64 11.27
N ASP A 77 -5.15 5.29 12.53
CA ASP A 77 -4.64 4.05 13.14
C ASP A 77 -5.16 2.80 12.42
N ALA A 78 -6.30 2.89 11.72
CA ALA A 78 -6.84 1.79 10.94
C ALA A 78 -6.17 1.60 9.57
N VAL A 79 -5.35 2.55 9.11
CA VAL A 79 -4.65 2.51 7.81
C VAL A 79 -3.12 2.47 7.91
N ALA A 80 -2.57 2.62 9.12
CA ALA A 80 -1.17 2.37 9.44
C ALA A 80 -0.95 0.88 9.80
#